data_AF-A0A971XK56-F1
#
_entry.id   AF-A0A971XK56-F1
#
_cell.length_a   1.000
_cell.length_b   1.000
_cell.length_c   1.000
_cell.angle_alpha   90.00
_cell.angle_beta   90.00
_cell.angle_gamma   90.00
#
_symmetry.space_group_name_H-M   'P 1'
#
loop_
_entity.id
_entity.type
_entity.pdbx_description
1 polymer ?
#
loop_
_entity_poly.entity_id
_entity_poly.type
_entity_poly.pdbx_seq_one_letter_code
_entity_poly.pdbx_strand_id
1 'polypeptide(L)'
;MIKKITQIVATGLLLFAFAGCESFLDTESFTKKNTSNFPTTEDEAEQMITGIYVSMNDLIKDPEAHPFMIYDIASDDRFGGGSTSNKGSQSMDRMLNNKISWLESLWETRYAGIYRANNALETLDNIEVW
;
A
#
# COMPACT_ATOMS: atom_id res chain seq x y z
N MET A 1 -26.04 3.15 59.84
CA MET A 1 -24.59 2.96 59.60
C MET A 1 -24.33 1.79 58.64
N ILE A 2 -24.83 0.58 58.93
CA ILE A 2 -24.65 -0.62 58.10
C ILE A 2 -25.13 -0.45 56.64
N LYS A 3 -26.30 0.16 56.40
CA LYS A 3 -26.82 0.41 55.03
C LYS A 3 -25.91 1.28 54.14
N LYS A 4 -25.21 2.27 54.73
CA LYS A 4 -24.26 3.11 53.99
C LYS A 4 -23.01 2.32 53.59
N ILE A 5 -22.56 1.40 54.45
CA ILE A 5 -21.42 0.51 54.17
C ILE A 5 -21.77 -0.46 53.03
N THR A 6 -22.96 -1.06 53.04
CA THR A 6 -23.40 -1.95 51.94
C THR A 6 -23.53 -1.23 50.60
N GLN A 7 -24.00 0.03 50.59
CA GLN A 7 -24.04 0.83 49.36
C GLN A 7 -22.64 1.12 48.80
N ILE A 8 -21.66 1.46 49.65
CA ILE A 8 -20.29 1.73 49.22
C ILE A 8 -19.63 0.46 48.63
N VAL A 9 -19.83 -0.69 49.28
CA VAL A 9 -19.32 -1.98 48.79
C VAL A 9 -19.96 -2.37 47.45
N ALA A 10 -21.27 -2.17 47.30
CA ALA A 10 -21.97 -2.46 46.04
C ALA A 10 -21.47 -1.57 44.89
N THR A 11 -21.26 -0.28 45.13
CA THR A 11 -20.71 0.64 44.12
C THR A 11 -19.25 0.30 43.77
N GLY A 12 -18.44 -0.11 44.74
CA GLY A 12 -17.06 -0.57 44.50
C GLY A 12 -16.97 -1.83 43.65
N LEU A 13 -17.85 -2.81 43.89
CA LEU A 13 -17.97 -4.03 43.08
C LEU A 13 -18.43 -3.74 41.65
N LEU A 14 -19.37 -2.81 41.46
CA LEU A 14 -19.82 -2.37 40.14
C LEU A 14 -18.70 -1.68 39.35
N LEU A 15 -17.87 -0.85 40.00
CA LEU A 15 -16.70 -0.22 39.34
C LEU A 15 -15.63 -1.24 38.95
N PHE A 16 -15.41 -2.27 39.77
CA PHE A 16 -14.50 -3.38 39.44
C PHE A 16 -15.03 -4.25 38.29
N ALA A 17 -16.35 -4.36 38.12
CA ALA A 17 -16.94 -5.09 36.99
C ALA A 17 -16.68 -4.42 35.62
N PHE A 18 -16.33 -3.13 35.61
CA PHE A 18 -15.90 -2.40 34.40
C PHE A 18 -14.37 -2.32 34.25
N ALA A 19 -13.59 -2.81 35.21
CA ALA A 19 -12.13 -2.96 35.07
C ALA A 19 -11.82 -4.20 34.23
N GLY A 20 -12.09 -4.13 32.93
CA GLY A 20 -11.69 -5.15 31.97
C GLY A 20 -10.18 -5.14 31.72
N CYS A 21 -9.64 -6.29 31.32
CA CYS A 21 -8.23 -6.41 30.93
C CYS A 21 -8.07 -5.94 29.47
N GLU A 22 -7.73 -4.67 29.24
CA GLU A 22 -7.55 -4.15 27.87
C GLU A 22 -6.42 -4.86 27.12
N SER A 23 -5.34 -5.24 27.82
CA SER A 23 -4.20 -5.94 27.23
C SER A 23 -4.51 -7.33 26.66
N PHE A 24 -5.69 -7.90 26.96
CA PHE A 24 -6.12 -9.16 26.32
C PHE A 24 -6.56 -8.95 24.86
N LEU A 25 -7.03 -7.75 24.52
CA LEU A 25 -7.49 -7.42 23.16
C LEU A 25 -6.36 -6.85 22.29
N ASP A 26 -5.33 -6.27 22.90
CA ASP A 26 -4.16 -5.79 22.19
C ASP A 26 -3.34 -6.96 21.63
N THR A 27 -2.93 -6.86 20.37
CA THR A 27 -2.10 -7.88 19.71
C THR A 27 -0.92 -7.20 19.03
N GLU A 28 0.28 -7.64 19.39
CA GLU A 28 1.52 -7.22 18.74
C GLU A 28 1.93 -8.23 17.66
N SER A 29 2.45 -7.73 16.54
CA SER A 29 3.00 -8.58 15.50
C SER A 29 4.51 -8.75 15.69
N PHE A 30 4.93 -9.93 16.15
CA PHE A 30 6.34 -10.27 16.32
C PHE A 30 7.01 -10.79 15.04
N THR A 31 6.24 -11.14 14.02
CA THR A 31 6.74 -11.79 12.79
C THR A 31 6.42 -11.03 11.52
N LYS A 32 5.52 -10.03 11.57
CA LYS A 32 5.17 -9.22 10.41
C LYS A 32 5.40 -7.75 10.69
N LYS A 33 5.86 -7.07 9.65
CA LYS A 33 5.97 -5.62 9.59
C LYS A 33 4.60 -5.02 9.25
N ASN A 34 4.24 -3.95 9.93
CA ASN A 34 3.04 -3.15 9.71
C ASN A 34 3.35 -1.68 10.00
N THR A 35 2.36 -0.80 9.90
CA THR A 35 2.54 0.64 10.10
C THR A 35 2.84 1.05 11.54
N SER A 36 2.71 0.15 12.52
CA SER A 36 3.03 0.45 13.93
C SER A 36 4.44 0.01 14.33
N ASN A 37 5.13 -0.80 13.53
CA ASN A 37 6.45 -1.35 13.87
C ASN A 37 7.49 -1.26 12.74
N PHE A 38 7.22 -0.51 11.66
CA PHE A 38 8.13 -0.34 10.53
C PHE A 38 7.92 1.02 9.83
N PRO A 39 8.99 1.70 9.38
CA PRO A 39 10.41 1.44 9.66
C PRO A 39 10.85 1.99 11.02
N THR A 40 11.87 1.38 11.63
CA THR A 40 12.42 1.79 12.95
C THR A 40 13.94 1.94 12.97
N THR A 41 14.66 1.46 11.94
CA THR A 41 16.13 1.52 11.84
C THR A 41 16.58 2.01 10.46
N GLU A 42 17.85 2.41 10.32
CA GLU A 42 18.46 2.77 9.02
C GLU A 42 18.31 1.65 7.98
N ASP A 43 18.63 0.40 8.33
CA ASP A 43 18.45 -0.77 7.45
C ASP A 43 17.00 -0.92 6.96
N GLU A 44 16.03 -0.59 7.81
CA GLU A 44 14.62 -0.63 7.47
C GLU A 44 14.19 0.52 6.57
N ALA A 45 14.79 1.70 6.74
CA ALA A 45 14.65 2.81 5.80
C ALA A 45 15.15 2.39 4.40
N GLU A 46 16.34 1.77 4.32
CA GLU A 46 16.89 1.31 3.06
C GLU A 46 15.98 0.24 2.41
N GLN A 47 15.45 -0.71 3.19
CA GLN A 47 14.47 -1.70 2.73
C GLN A 47 13.21 -1.03 2.19
N MET A 48 12.70 0.01 2.88
CA MET A 48 11.52 0.75 2.47
C MET A 48 11.73 1.46 1.13
N ILE A 49 12.83 2.20 0.99
CA ILE A 49 13.21 2.89 -0.25
C ILE A 49 13.43 1.89 -1.39
N THR A 50 14.13 0.79 -1.13
CA THR A 50 14.34 -0.29 -2.10
C THR A 50 13.01 -0.87 -2.58
N GLY A 51 12.06 -1.11 -1.67
CA GLY A 51 10.73 -1.60 -2.01
C GLY A 51 9.93 -0.66 -2.91
N ILE A 52 10.11 0.66 -2.75
CA ILE A 52 9.53 1.67 -3.66
C ILE A 52 10.10 1.52 -5.07
N TYR A 53 11.43 1.47 -5.21
CA TYR A 53 12.07 1.30 -6.51
C TYR A 53 11.63 0.01 -7.21
N VAL A 54 11.60 -1.10 -6.49
CA VAL A 54 11.12 -2.39 -7.04
C VAL A 54 9.68 -2.27 -7.54
N SER A 55 8.80 -1.65 -6.75
CA SER A 55 7.38 -1.48 -7.11
C SER A 55 7.19 -0.58 -8.34
N MET A 56 7.96 0.52 -8.43
CA MET A 56 7.89 1.43 -9.58
C MET A 56 8.45 0.79 -10.86
N ASN A 57 9.38 -0.16 -10.72
CA ASN A 57 9.98 -0.89 -11.83
C ASN A 57 9.14 -2.10 -12.31
N ASP A 58 8.10 -2.49 -11.57
CA ASP A 58 7.38 -3.74 -11.80
C ASP A 58 6.68 -3.79 -13.17
N LEU A 59 6.31 -2.63 -13.72
CA LEU A 59 5.69 -2.50 -15.05
C LEU A 59 6.59 -2.91 -16.21
N ILE A 60 7.90 -3.08 -16.00
CA ILE A 60 8.78 -3.63 -17.05
C ILE A 60 8.34 -5.06 -17.46
N LYS A 61 7.65 -5.78 -16.58
CA LYS A 61 7.13 -7.13 -16.86
C LYS A 61 6.04 -7.13 -17.95
N ASP A 62 5.37 -6.01 -18.17
CA ASP A 62 4.32 -5.84 -19.18
C ASP A 62 4.64 -4.62 -20.07
N PRO A 63 5.51 -4.78 -21.09
CA PRO A 63 5.97 -3.68 -21.91
C PRO A 63 4.81 -2.99 -22.67
N GLU A 64 3.76 -3.71 -23.08
CA GLU A 64 2.61 -3.12 -23.78
C GLU A 64 1.78 -2.19 -22.88
N ALA A 65 1.79 -2.42 -21.57
CA ALA A 65 1.17 -1.54 -20.58
C ALA A 65 2.15 -0.48 -20.02
N HIS A 66 3.42 -0.51 -20.42
CA HIS A 66 4.41 0.43 -19.92
C HIS A 66 4.25 1.81 -20.59
N PRO A 67 4.26 2.93 -19.82
CA PRO A 67 4.03 4.27 -20.36
C PRO A 67 4.96 4.64 -21.51
N PHE A 68 6.24 4.26 -21.42
CA PHE A 68 7.21 4.50 -22.49
C PHE A 68 6.75 3.92 -23.84
N MET A 69 6.29 2.68 -23.87
CA MET A 69 5.82 2.04 -25.11
C MET A 69 4.47 2.61 -25.55
N ILE A 70 3.57 2.86 -24.60
CA ILE A 70 2.27 3.48 -24.88
C ILE A 70 2.44 4.85 -25.56
N TYR A 71 3.32 5.70 -25.04
CA TYR A 71 3.51 7.05 -25.59
C TYR A 71 4.20 7.04 -26.95
N ASP A 72 5.15 6.13 -27.17
CA ASP A 72 5.84 5.99 -28.46
C ASP A 72 4.91 5.41 -29.55
N ILE A 73 3.99 4.50 -29.19
CA ILE A 73 3.02 3.93 -30.15
C ILE A 73 1.82 4.84 -30.39
N ALA A 74 1.44 5.64 -29.39
CA ALA A 74 0.34 6.61 -29.54
C ALA A 74 0.79 7.92 -30.21
N SER A 75 2.09 8.09 -30.50
CA SER A 75 2.60 9.19 -31.31
C SER A 75 2.57 8.85 -32.81
N ASP A 76 2.95 9.80 -33.66
CA ASP A 76 3.10 9.61 -35.10
C ASP A 76 4.48 9.04 -35.51
N ASP A 77 5.35 8.72 -34.54
CA ASP A 77 6.71 8.22 -34.79
C ASP A 77 6.76 6.70 -35.02
N ARG A 78 5.76 5.94 -34.55
CA ARG A 78 5.73 4.48 -34.60
C ARG A 78 4.37 3.93 -35.02
N PHE A 79 4.40 2.71 -35.55
CA PHE A 79 3.19 1.91 -35.77
C PHE A 79 3.02 0.85 -34.68
N GLY A 80 1.79 0.45 -34.39
CA GLY A 80 1.44 -0.58 -33.40
C GLY A 80 1.77 -2.03 -33.82
N GLY A 81 2.58 -2.22 -34.86
CA GLY A 81 2.92 -3.52 -35.44
C GLY A 81 1.88 -4.03 -36.46
N GLY A 82 2.12 -5.22 -37.03
CA GLY A 82 1.34 -5.77 -38.14
C GLY A 82 0.78 -7.19 -37.95
N SER A 83 0.98 -7.82 -36.79
CA SER A 83 0.45 -9.17 -36.52
C SER A 83 -1.00 -9.11 -36.05
N THR A 84 -1.87 -9.98 -36.56
CA THR A 84 -3.26 -10.08 -36.09
C THR A 84 -3.41 -10.47 -34.60
N SER A 85 -2.32 -10.95 -33.98
CA SER A 85 -2.25 -11.26 -32.55
C SER A 85 -1.98 -10.04 -31.66
N ASN A 86 -1.41 -8.95 -32.19
CA ASN A 86 -1.01 -7.79 -31.37
C ASN A 86 -2.08 -6.69 -31.38
N LYS A 87 -3.26 -7.02 -30.84
CA LYS A 87 -4.40 -6.10 -30.81
C LYS A 87 -4.19 -4.92 -29.84
N GLY A 88 -3.47 -5.13 -28.74
CA GLY A 88 -3.16 -4.08 -27.76
C GLY A 88 -2.43 -2.90 -28.40
N SER A 89 -1.26 -3.16 -28.97
CA SER A 89 -0.43 -2.14 -29.61
C SER A 89 -1.13 -1.49 -30.81
N GLN A 90 -1.83 -2.27 -31.65
CA GLN A 90 -2.59 -1.71 -32.79
C GLN A 90 -3.78 -0.85 -32.38
N SER A 91 -4.45 -1.19 -31.29
CA SER A 91 -5.49 -0.34 -30.75
C SER A 91 -4.91 0.99 -30.27
N MET A 92 -3.77 0.97 -29.57
CA MET A 92 -3.11 2.19 -29.09
C MET A 92 -2.68 3.12 -30.23
N ASP A 93 -2.03 2.58 -31.27
CA ASP A 93 -1.65 3.29 -32.52
C ASP A 93 -2.84 4.00 -33.17
N ARG A 94 -4.02 3.38 -33.10
CA ARG A 94 -5.25 3.90 -33.70
C ARG A 94 -6.11 4.70 -32.72
N MET A 95 -5.63 4.97 -31.51
CA MET A 95 -6.37 5.61 -30.42
C MET A 95 -7.72 4.90 -30.10
N LEU A 96 -7.74 3.57 -30.21
CA LEU A 96 -8.87 2.70 -29.90
C LEU A 96 -8.66 1.99 -28.57
N ASN A 97 -9.76 1.53 -27.97
CA ASN A 97 -9.70 0.68 -26.79
C ASN A 97 -9.62 -0.80 -27.18
N ASN A 98 -8.59 -1.52 -26.73
CA ASN A 98 -8.42 -2.95 -27.01
C ASN A 98 -9.44 -3.82 -26.24
N LYS A 99 -9.65 -3.52 -24.95
CA LYS A 99 -10.61 -4.21 -24.07
C LYS A 99 -10.97 -3.33 -22.87
N ILE A 100 -12.05 -3.68 -22.17
CA ILE A 100 -12.40 -3.04 -20.89
C ILE A 100 -11.21 -3.15 -19.93
N SER A 101 -10.87 -2.05 -19.26
CA SER A 101 -9.77 -1.98 -18.29
C SER A 101 -8.39 -2.36 -18.84
N TRP A 102 -8.12 -2.10 -20.13
CA TRP A 102 -6.80 -2.41 -20.73
C TRP A 102 -5.61 -1.81 -19.96
N LEU A 103 -5.75 -0.59 -19.43
CA LEU A 103 -4.69 0.13 -18.70
C LEU A 103 -4.82 0.03 -17.17
N GLU A 104 -5.62 -0.91 -16.65
CA GLU A 104 -5.81 -1.09 -15.20
C GLU A 104 -4.53 -1.49 -14.49
N SER A 105 -3.75 -2.44 -15.05
CA SER A 105 -2.46 -2.86 -14.47
C SER A 105 -1.47 -1.70 -14.34
N LEU A 106 -1.44 -0.82 -15.35
CA LEU A 106 -0.66 0.42 -15.32
C LEU A 106 -1.12 1.32 -14.16
N TRP A 107 -2.41 1.57 -14.06
CA TRP A 107 -2.99 2.41 -13.00
C TRP A 107 -2.67 1.84 -11.62
N GLU A 108 -3.01 0.58 -11.37
CA GLU A 108 -2.78 -0.09 -10.08
C GLU A 108 -1.32 -0.06 -9.68
N THR A 109 -0.41 -0.41 -10.59
CA THR A 109 1.03 -0.46 -10.27
C THR A 109 1.59 0.92 -9.96
N ARG A 110 1.20 1.95 -10.72
CA ARG A 110 1.65 3.33 -10.47
C ARG A 110 1.12 3.86 -9.15
N TYR A 111 -0.18 3.68 -8.86
CA TYR A 111 -0.75 4.12 -7.58
C TYR A 111 -0.23 3.33 -6.38
N ALA A 112 0.07 2.03 -6.54
CA ALA A 112 0.73 1.25 -5.49
C ALA A 112 2.15 1.75 -5.21
N GLY A 113 2.89 2.18 -6.23
CA GLY A 113 4.20 2.83 -6.07
C GLY A 113 4.10 4.19 -5.35
N ILE A 114 3.17 5.04 -5.79
CA ILE A 114 2.90 6.35 -5.17
C ILE A 114 2.51 6.19 -3.69
N TYR A 115 1.63 5.23 -3.39
CA TYR A 115 1.22 4.95 -2.02
C TYR A 115 2.41 4.57 -1.12
N ARG A 116 3.30 3.69 -1.60
CA ARG A 116 4.51 3.30 -0.85
C ARG A 116 5.45 4.49 -0.63
N ALA A 117 5.62 5.35 -1.63
CA ALA A 117 6.43 6.56 -1.50
C ALA A 117 5.83 7.53 -0.47
N ASN A 118 4.52 7.75 -0.52
CA ASN A 118 3.83 8.59 0.45
C ASN A 118 3.95 8.02 1.88
N ASN A 119 3.79 6.70 2.03
CA ASN A 119 3.97 6.07 3.33
C ASN A 119 5.40 6.26 3.87
N ALA A 120 6.43 6.22 3.02
CA ALA A 120 7.80 6.52 3.44
C ALA A 120 7.96 7.97 3.88
N LEU A 121 7.39 8.93 3.15
CA LEU A 121 7.40 10.34 3.55
C LEU A 121 6.71 10.57 4.90
N GLU A 122 5.70 9.77 5.24
CA GLU A 122 4.98 9.86 6.51
C GLU A 122 5.71 9.19 7.68
N THR A 123 6.57 8.19 7.42
CA THR A 123 7.09 7.31 8.49
C THR A 123 8.60 7.36 8.69
N LEU A 124 9.38 7.85 7.72
CA LEU A 124 10.84 7.91 7.86
C LEU A 124 11.29 8.83 9.01
N ASP A 125 10.52 9.88 9.30
CA ASP A 125 10.78 10.78 10.44
C ASP A 125 10.59 10.09 11.81
N ASN A 126 9.99 8.90 11.85
CA ASN A 126 9.85 8.12 13.09
C ASN A 126 11.13 7.38 13.47
N ILE A 127 12.13 7.33 12.59
CA ILE A 127 13.40 6.66 12.85
C ILE A 127 14.25 7.56 13.74
N GLU A 128 14.42 7.15 15.00
CA GLU A 128 15.17 7.92 16.00
C GLU A 128 16.70 7.81 15.82
N VAL A 129 17.17 6.72 15.20
CA VAL A 129 18.60 6.43 15.00
C VAL A 129 18.86 6.09 13.54
N TRP A 130 19.62 6.98 12.89
CA TRP A 130 20.17 6.82 11.55
C TRP A 130 21.60 6.31 11.61
#